data_AF-A0A1T2X4G2-F1
#
_entry.id   AF-A0A1T2X4G2-F1
#
_cell.length_a   1.000
_cell.length_b   1.000
_cell.length_c   1.000
_cell.angle_alpha   90.00
_cell.angle_beta   90.00
_cell.angle_gamma   90.00
#
_symmetry.space_group_name_H-M   'P 1'
#
loop_
_entity.id
_entity.type
_entity.pdbx_description
1 polymer ?
#
loop_
_entity_poly.entity_id
_entity_poly.type
_entity_poly.pdbx_seq_one_letter_code
_entity_poly.pdbx_strand_id
1 'polypeptide(L)'
;MGAHEKLKTPEEHEAIMEQLLKNRMLNPNSRRSIFPLSGLLYCEKCGSRMRFRVGENKKQGQYWSALCYHQYKDGGKCEQRGKVMDADFFNALYDRIIHVDPNIIREIELHGSRYNDTETIIEVKEQELKKQKRALDKLHESYEEDMIMKQVFWRGRQYVQGRF
;
A
#
# COMPACT_ATOMS: atom_id res chain seq x y z
N MET A 1 -25.84 9.51 14.09
CA MET A 1 -24.53 9.27 14.75
C MET A 1 -24.71 8.12 15.72
N GLY A 2 -23.80 7.14 15.73
CA GLY A 2 -23.95 5.93 16.55
C GLY A 2 -23.90 6.25 18.04
N ALA A 3 -25.00 6.03 18.74
CA ALA A 3 -25.17 6.31 20.18
C ALA A 3 -24.63 5.20 21.10
N HIS A 4 -23.83 4.28 20.56
CA HIS A 4 -23.15 3.25 21.35
C HIS A 4 -21.88 3.79 22.02
N GLU A 5 -21.54 3.20 23.16
CA GLU A 5 -20.27 3.42 23.84
C GLU A 5 -19.09 3.03 22.94
N LYS A 6 -18.05 3.86 22.93
CA LYS A 6 -16.86 3.63 22.10
C LYS A 6 -16.03 2.51 22.70
N LEU A 7 -15.84 1.44 21.94
CA LEU A 7 -15.13 0.22 22.37
C LEU A 7 -13.59 0.31 22.28
N LYS A 8 -13.04 1.37 21.69
CA LYS A 8 -11.58 1.56 21.51
C LYS A 8 -11.22 3.04 21.48
N THR A 9 -9.98 3.36 21.83
CA THR A 9 -9.48 4.74 21.74
C THR A 9 -9.21 5.13 20.28
N PRO A 10 -9.15 6.44 19.96
CA PRO A 10 -8.74 6.91 18.64
C PRO A 10 -7.34 6.44 18.25
N GLU A 11 -6.40 6.46 19.19
CA GLU A 11 -5.00 6.04 18.99
C GLU A 11 -4.91 4.54 18.68
N GLU A 12 -5.62 3.70 19.44
CA GLU A 12 -5.71 2.26 19.14
C GLU A 12 -6.34 2.02 17.78
N HIS A 13 -7.35 2.80 17.41
CA HIS A 13 -7.96 2.69 16.11
C HIS A 13 -6.97 3.02 14.99
N GLU A 14 -6.21 4.11 15.12
CA GLU A 14 -5.19 4.53 14.16
C GLU A 14 -4.09 3.47 14.03
N ALA A 15 -3.56 2.96 15.15
CA ALA A 15 -2.56 1.89 15.14
C ALA A 15 -3.07 0.62 14.47
N ILE A 16 -4.32 0.21 14.73
CA ILE A 16 -4.96 -0.93 14.06
C ILE A 16 -5.08 -0.66 12.56
N MET A 17 -5.49 0.53 12.16
CA MET A 17 -5.65 0.89 10.75
C MET A 17 -4.31 0.89 10.02
N GLU A 18 -3.27 1.47 10.63
CA GLU A 18 -1.90 1.45 10.09
C GLU A 18 -1.42 0.00 9.88
N GLN A 19 -1.62 -0.86 10.87
CA GLN A 19 -1.25 -2.28 10.78
C GLN A 19 -2.05 -3.02 9.69
N LEU A 20 -3.35 -2.74 9.56
CA LEU A 20 -4.19 -3.31 8.51
C LEU A 20 -3.74 -2.86 7.11
N LEU A 21 -3.33 -1.60 6.95
CA LEU A 21 -2.81 -1.07 5.70
C LEU A 21 -1.49 -1.76 5.33
N LYS A 22 -0.53 -1.84 6.26
CA LYS A 22 0.72 -2.61 6.08
C LYS A 22 0.44 -4.06 5.69
N ASN A 23 -0.52 -4.70 6.36
CA ASN A 23 -0.92 -6.07 6.08
C ASN A 23 -1.56 -6.27 4.70
N ARG A 24 -2.18 -5.24 4.09
CA ARG A 24 -2.69 -5.32 2.72
C ARG A 24 -1.57 -5.24 1.69
N MET A 25 -0.53 -4.45 1.95
CA MET A 25 0.61 -4.30 1.06
C MET A 25 1.49 -5.56 1.03
N LEU A 26 1.57 -6.26 2.15
CA LEU A 26 2.36 -7.48 2.27
C LEU A 26 1.61 -8.71 1.73
N ASN A 27 2.34 -9.57 1.03
CA ASN A 27 1.79 -10.84 0.56
C ASN A 27 1.32 -11.69 1.75
N PRO A 28 0.12 -12.31 1.71
CA PRO A 28 -0.34 -13.22 2.77
C PRO A 28 0.65 -14.32 3.14
N ASN A 29 1.45 -14.79 2.18
CA ASN A 29 2.47 -15.80 2.40
C ASN A 29 3.74 -15.23 3.07
N SER A 30 4.06 -13.95 2.83
CA SER A 30 5.13 -13.25 3.55
C SER A 30 4.76 -13.06 5.01
N ARG A 31 3.50 -12.73 5.31
CA ARG A 31 2.99 -12.54 6.69
C ARG A 31 3.05 -13.81 7.54
N ARG A 32 2.95 -14.98 6.92
CA ARG A 32 3.03 -16.27 7.62
C ARG A 32 4.47 -16.67 7.96
N SER A 33 5.48 -15.95 7.44
CA SER A 33 6.90 -16.17 7.70
C SER A 33 7.36 -17.64 7.60
N ILE A 34 6.75 -18.43 6.71
CA ILE A 34 7.07 -19.86 6.58
C ILE A 34 8.53 -20.06 6.15
N PHE A 35 9.06 -19.13 5.33
CA PHE A 35 10.48 -19.02 4.99
C PHE A 35 10.92 -17.55 5.01
N PRO A 36 12.19 -17.23 5.30
CA PRO A 36 12.69 -15.85 5.48
C PRO A 36 12.36 -14.88 4.34
N LEU A 37 12.29 -15.39 3.10
CA LEU A 37 12.06 -14.58 1.89
C LEU A 37 10.75 -14.93 1.18
N SER A 38 9.84 -15.62 1.88
CA SER A 38 8.54 -16.03 1.34
C SER A 38 7.80 -14.83 0.79
N GLY A 39 7.40 -14.88 -0.48
CA GLY A 39 6.62 -13.82 -1.13
C GLY A 39 7.36 -12.53 -1.44
N LEU A 40 8.68 -12.44 -1.15
CA LEU A 40 9.52 -11.28 -1.46
C LEU A 40 10.31 -11.45 -2.77
N LEU A 41 10.53 -12.69 -3.21
CA LEU A 41 11.32 -12.96 -4.42
C LEU A 41 10.47 -12.97 -5.69
N TYR A 42 10.95 -12.22 -6.69
CA TYR A 42 10.37 -12.12 -8.02
C TYR A 42 11.38 -12.53 -9.08
N CYS A 43 10.88 -13.10 -10.16
CA CYS A 43 11.68 -13.49 -11.30
C CYS A 43 12.08 -12.24 -12.09
N GLU A 44 13.38 -12.04 -12.29
CA GLU A 44 13.92 -10.93 -13.09
C GLU A 44 13.41 -10.96 -14.53
N LYS A 45 13.32 -12.15 -15.15
CA LYS A 45 12.94 -12.30 -16.56
C LYS A 45 11.46 -12.05 -16.85
N CYS A 46 10.55 -12.54 -16.00
CA CYS A 46 9.10 -12.50 -16.27
C CYS A 46 8.28 -11.73 -15.24
N GLY A 47 8.92 -11.15 -14.22
CA GLY A 47 8.25 -10.44 -13.12
C GLY A 47 7.37 -11.31 -12.23
N SER A 48 7.22 -12.61 -12.51
CA SER A 48 6.38 -13.51 -11.73
C SER A 48 7.04 -13.85 -10.39
N ARG A 49 6.21 -13.95 -9.35
CA ARG A 49 6.64 -14.35 -8.00
C ARG A 49 7.30 -15.74 -8.02
N MET A 50 8.45 -15.85 -7.38
CA MET A 50 9.16 -17.12 -7.21
C MET A 50 8.52 -17.96 -6.09
N ARG A 51 8.65 -19.28 -6.18
CA ARG A 51 8.16 -20.22 -5.16
C ARG A 51 9.34 -20.94 -4.50
N PHE A 52 9.16 -21.26 -3.23
CA PHE A 52 10.13 -22.00 -2.43
C PHE A 52 9.87 -23.49 -2.59
N ARG A 53 10.95 -24.25 -2.81
CA ARG A 53 10.93 -25.71 -2.86
C ARG A 53 11.95 -26.24 -1.87
N VAL A 54 11.50 -27.21 -1.10
CA VAL A 54 12.34 -28.04 -0.25
C VAL A 54 12.84 -29.23 -1.08
N GLY A 55 14.15 -29.41 -1.13
CA GLY A 55 14.81 -30.56 -1.72
C GLY A 55 15.60 -31.33 -0.67
N GLU A 56 16.01 -32.55 -1.00
CA GLU A 56 16.83 -33.39 -0.14
C GLU A 56 18.01 -33.92 -0.95
N ASN A 57 19.20 -33.85 -0.38
CA ASN A 57 20.42 -34.38 -0.97
C ASN A 57 21.09 -35.31 0.03
N LYS A 58 21.50 -36.50 -0.43
CA LYS A 58 22.18 -37.51 0.40
C LYS A 58 23.44 -36.98 1.11
N LYS A 59 24.12 -35.97 0.56
CA LYS A 59 25.36 -35.40 1.11
C LYS A 59 25.17 -34.16 2.00
N GLN A 60 24.14 -33.35 1.73
CA GLN A 60 23.95 -32.04 2.38
C GLN A 60 22.67 -31.96 3.21
N GLY A 61 21.88 -33.04 3.24
CA GLY A 61 20.58 -33.06 3.89
C GLY A 61 19.54 -32.24 3.14
N GLN A 62 18.60 -31.68 3.89
CA GLN A 62 17.52 -30.86 3.35
C GLN A 62 18.06 -29.49 2.91
N TYR A 63 17.68 -29.04 1.70
CA TYR A 63 18.03 -27.72 1.19
C TYR A 63 16.81 -26.99 0.66
N TRP A 64 16.88 -25.66 0.65
CA TRP A 64 15.82 -24.80 0.15
C TRP A 64 16.24 -24.11 -1.14
N SER A 65 15.31 -23.98 -2.08
CA SER A 65 15.55 -23.33 -3.36
C SER A 65 14.38 -22.44 -3.75
N ALA A 66 14.68 -21.30 -4.37
CA ALA A 66 13.69 -20.44 -4.99
C ALA A 66 13.66 -20.68 -6.50
N LEU A 67 12.48 -20.92 -7.07
CA LEU A 67 12.29 -21.25 -8.48
C LEU A 67 11.19 -20.40 -9.10
N CYS A 68 11.37 -20.02 -10.37
CA CYS A 68 10.28 -19.47 -11.17
C CYS A 68 9.46 -20.61 -11.76
N TYR A 69 8.15 -20.61 -11.52
CA TYR A 69 7.20 -21.59 -12.09
C TYR A 69 6.32 -20.98 -13.18
N HIS A 70 6.66 -19.79 -13.69
CA HIS A 70 5.87 -19.13 -14.72
C HIS A 70 5.92 -19.91 -16.03
N GLN A 71 4.74 -20.07 -16.64
CA GLN A 71 4.55 -20.60 -17.97
C GLN A 71 3.96 -19.50 -18.83
N TYR A 72 4.60 -19.24 -19.95
CA TYR A 72 4.13 -18.30 -20.95
C TYR A 72 2.94 -18.88 -21.71
N LYS A 73 2.22 -18.03 -22.46
CA LYS A 73 1.00 -18.43 -23.18
C LYS A 73 1.26 -19.45 -24.30
N ASP A 74 2.49 -19.51 -24.80
CA ASP A 74 2.99 -20.48 -25.78
C ASP A 74 3.33 -21.85 -25.15
N GLY A 75 3.17 -22.00 -23.83
CA GLY A 75 3.51 -23.21 -23.08
C GLY A 75 4.98 -23.31 -22.67
N GLY A 76 5.81 -22.33 -23.05
CA GLY A 76 7.21 -22.25 -22.65
C GLY A 76 7.36 -21.97 -21.16
N LYS A 77 8.34 -22.59 -20.50
CA LYS A 77 8.70 -22.25 -19.11
C LYS A 77 9.64 -21.04 -19.11
N CYS A 78 9.53 -20.21 -18.08
CA CYS A 78 10.52 -19.16 -17.87
C CYS A 78 11.93 -19.76 -17.72
N GLU A 79 12.89 -19.18 -18.43
CA GLU A 79 14.28 -19.63 -18.45
C GLU A 79 15.06 -19.32 -17.17
N GLN A 80 14.48 -18.55 -16.24
CA GLN A 80 15.13 -18.18 -14.99
C GLN A 80 15.43 -19.45 -14.19
N ARG A 81 16.72 -19.70 -13.95
CA ARG A 81 17.15 -20.84 -13.15
C ARG A 81 16.86 -20.58 -11.68
N GLY A 82 16.48 -21.63 -10.97
CA GLY A 82 16.34 -21.55 -9.52
C GLY A 82 17.69 -21.40 -8.83
N LYS A 83 17.67 -20.81 -7.65
CA LYS A 83 18.85 -20.64 -6.80
C LYS A 83 18.62 -21.32 -5.45
N VAL A 84 19.61 -22.07 -5.00
CA VAL A 84 19.65 -22.64 -3.65
C VAL A 84 19.96 -21.52 -2.67
N MET A 85 19.26 -21.52 -1.55
CA MET A 85 19.39 -20.55 -0.47
C MET A 85 20.36 -21.07 0.58
N ASP A 86 21.62 -21.17 0.16
CA ASP A 86 22.74 -21.54 1.01
C ASP A 86 23.25 -20.35 1.83
N ALA A 87 24.23 -20.61 2.69
CA ALA A 87 24.89 -19.56 3.48
C ALA A 87 25.44 -18.46 2.58
N ASP A 88 26.03 -18.81 1.44
CA ASP A 88 26.59 -17.83 0.48
C ASP A 88 25.51 -16.90 -0.09
N PHE A 89 24.34 -17.44 -0.42
CA PHE A 89 23.19 -16.63 -0.86
C PHE A 89 22.78 -15.62 0.22
N PHE A 90 22.64 -16.05 1.47
CA PHE A 90 22.25 -15.16 2.56
C PHE A 90 23.34 -14.16 2.91
N ASN A 91 24.62 -14.55 2.92
CA ASN A 91 25.73 -13.63 3.15
C ASN A 91 25.77 -12.54 2.08
N ALA A 92 25.64 -12.90 0.79
CA ALA A 92 25.56 -11.92 -0.29
C ALA A 92 24.35 -10.97 -0.15
N LEU A 93 23.21 -11.51 0.31
CA LEU A 93 22.03 -10.71 0.59
C LEU A 93 22.27 -9.74 1.77
N TYR A 94 22.84 -10.22 2.87
CA TYR A 94 23.17 -9.40 4.04
C TYR A 94 24.18 -8.32 3.70
N ASP A 95 25.23 -8.64 2.96
CA ASP A 95 26.21 -7.65 2.50
C ASP A 95 25.53 -6.56 1.67
N ARG A 96 24.58 -6.94 0.79
CA ARG A 96 23.82 -5.97 0.00
C ARG A 96 22.86 -5.11 0.84
N ILE A 97 22.27 -5.68 1.89
CA ILE A 97 21.38 -4.96 2.82
C ILE A 97 22.17 -4.06 3.78
N ILE A 98 23.34 -4.47 4.25
CA ILE A 98 24.17 -3.68 5.16
C ILE A 98 24.82 -2.51 4.40
N HIS A 99 25.21 -2.74 3.14
CA HIS A 99 25.77 -1.72 2.26
C HIS A 99 24.72 -1.15 1.31
N VAL A 100 23.50 -0.83 1.78
CA VAL A 100 22.51 -0.14 0.93
C VAL A 100 23.17 1.13 0.38
N ASP A 101 23.41 1.13 -0.92
CA ASP A 101 23.99 2.25 -1.64
C ASP A 101 23.09 3.48 -1.40
N PRO A 102 23.63 4.63 -0.98
CA PRO A 102 22.87 5.87 -0.83
C PRO A 102 22.03 6.21 -2.07
N ASN A 103 22.46 5.79 -3.27
CA ASN A 103 21.71 5.97 -4.50
C ASN A 103 20.44 5.11 -4.57
N ILE A 104 20.44 3.90 -4.01
CA ILE A 104 19.24 3.04 -3.92
C ILE A 104 18.22 3.66 -2.96
N ILE A 105 18.69 4.21 -1.84
CA ILE A 105 17.82 4.97 -0.91
C ILE A 105 17.21 6.17 -1.66
N ARG A 106 18.04 6.91 -2.40
CA ARG A 106 17.59 8.07 -3.19
C ARG A 106 16.58 7.69 -4.27
N GLU A 107 16.73 6.55 -4.95
CA GLU A 107 15.74 6.05 -5.92
C GLU A 107 14.42 5.66 -5.25
N ILE A 108 14.47 5.02 -4.08
CA ILE A 108 13.27 4.69 -3.29
C ILE A 108 12.55 5.97 -2.87
N GLU A 109 13.28 6.99 -2.40
CA GLU A 109 12.73 8.30 -2.04
C GLU A 109 12.13 9.02 -3.26
N LEU A 110 12.80 8.99 -4.42
CA LEU A 110 12.29 9.58 -5.66
C LEU A 110 10.99 8.91 -6.11
N HIS A 111 10.88 7.59 -5.99
CA HIS A 111 9.61 6.88 -6.24
C HIS A 111 8.55 7.15 -5.16
N GLY A 112 8.97 7.39 -3.91
CA GLY A 112 8.11 7.88 -2.82
C GLY A 112 7.55 9.28 -3.05
N SER A 113 8.24 10.14 -3.81
CA SER A 113 7.75 11.51 -4.09
C SER A 113 6.40 11.56 -4.82
N ARG A 114 6.06 10.55 -5.63
CA ARG A 114 4.72 10.41 -6.24
C ARG A 114 3.61 10.26 -5.19
N TYR A 115 3.95 9.73 -4.02
CA TYR A 115 3.04 9.64 -2.87
C TYR A 115 2.84 11.03 -2.24
N ASN A 116 3.90 11.84 -2.12
CA ASN A 116 3.82 13.21 -1.63
C ASN A 116 2.97 14.11 -2.54
N ASP A 117 3.03 13.91 -3.86
CA ASP A 117 2.15 14.60 -4.81
C ASP A 117 0.67 14.24 -4.55
N THR A 118 0.41 12.99 -4.21
CA THR A 118 -0.94 12.50 -3.88
C THR A 118 -1.43 13.06 -2.54
N GLU A 119 -0.57 13.13 -1.51
CA GLU A 119 -0.88 13.77 -0.23
C GLU A 119 -1.18 15.26 -0.40
N THR A 120 -0.39 15.96 -1.23
CA THR A 120 -0.64 17.37 -1.54
C THR A 120 -1.99 17.57 -2.23
N ILE A 121 -2.36 16.67 -3.16
CA ILE A 121 -3.68 16.69 -3.81
C ILE A 121 -4.80 16.43 -2.80
N ILE A 122 -4.61 15.49 -1.87
CA ILE A 122 -5.58 15.20 -0.80
C ILE A 122 -5.77 16.43 0.08
N GLU A 123 -4.69 17.08 0.52
CA GLU A 123 -4.76 18.27 1.38
C GLU A 123 -5.51 19.42 0.69
N VAL A 124 -5.23 19.67 -0.59
CA VAL A 124 -5.96 20.67 -1.40
C VAL A 124 -7.44 20.32 -1.45
N LYS A 125 -7.79 19.05 -1.69
CA LYS A 125 -9.19 18.60 -1.74
C LYS A 125 -9.88 18.73 -0.39
N GLU A 126 -9.21 18.45 0.72
CA GLU A 126 -9.74 18.64 2.07
C GLU A 126 -10.00 20.13 2.38
N GLN A 127 -9.09 21.01 1.98
CA GLN A 127 -9.28 22.46 2.11
C GLN A 127 -10.47 22.97 1.27
N GLU A 128 -10.64 22.47 0.04
CA GLU A 128 -11.81 22.75 -0.79
C GLU A 128 -13.11 22.31 -0.11
N LEU A 129 -13.12 21.08 0.43
CA LEU A 129 -14.27 20.50 1.13
C LEU A 129 -14.64 21.32 2.38
N LYS A 130 -13.64 21.80 3.13
CA LYS A 130 -13.83 22.68 4.29
C LYS A 130 -14.45 24.03 3.89
N LYS A 131 -14.01 24.62 2.76
CA LYS A 131 -14.59 25.87 2.22
C LYS A 131 -16.04 25.67 1.79
N GLN A 132 -16.34 24.56 1.12
CA GLN A 132 -17.70 24.23 0.68
C GLN A 132 -18.65 23.98 1.87
N LYS A 133 -18.19 23.27 2.91
CA LYS A 133 -18.96 23.09 4.16
C LYS A 133 -19.32 24.43 4.80
N ARG A 134 -18.34 25.31 4.98
CA ARG A 134 -18.57 26.66 5.52
C ARG A 134 -19.54 27.49 4.67
N ALA A 135 -19.50 27.34 3.35
CA ALA A 135 -20.43 28.03 2.46
C ALA A 135 -21.87 27.50 2.61
N LEU A 136 -22.03 26.19 2.80
CA LEU A 136 -23.31 25.56 3.13
C LEU A 136 -23.84 26.02 4.49
N ASP A 137 -22.98 26.07 5.52
CA ASP A 137 -23.36 26.50 6.86
C ASP A 137 -23.87 27.95 6.84
N LYS A 138 -23.15 28.86 6.18
CA LYS A 138 -23.59 30.26 6.00
C LYS A 138 -24.91 30.39 5.23
N LEU A 139 -25.11 29.55 4.20
CA LEU A 139 -26.37 29.52 3.46
C LEU A 139 -27.53 29.02 4.34
N HIS A 140 -27.30 28.06 5.23
CA HIS A 140 -28.28 27.63 6.22
C HIS A 140 -28.60 28.74 7.22
N GLU A 141 -27.57 29.36 7.84
CA GLU A 141 -27.74 30.48 8.77
C GLU A 141 -28.55 31.62 8.12
N SER A 142 -28.20 32.03 6.90
CA SER A 142 -28.91 33.10 6.18
C SER A 142 -30.37 32.74 5.87
N TYR A 143 -30.69 31.46 5.70
CA TYR A 143 -32.06 31.01 5.47
C TYR A 143 -32.85 30.93 6.78
N GLU A 144 -32.22 30.50 7.87
CA GLU A 144 -32.81 30.48 9.22
C GLU A 144 -33.10 31.88 9.76
N GLU A 145 -32.25 32.86 9.41
CA GLU A 145 -32.44 34.28 9.72
C GLU A 145 -33.42 35.00 8.77
N ASP A 146 -34.11 34.26 7.88
CA ASP A 146 -35.01 34.78 6.85
C ASP A 146 -34.37 35.84 5.91
N MET A 147 -33.03 35.93 5.89
CA MET A 147 -32.29 36.86 5.03
C MET A 147 -32.32 36.47 3.55
N ILE A 148 -32.62 35.21 3.23
CA ILE A 148 -32.76 34.71 1.86
C ILE A 148 -34.03 33.87 1.67
N MET A 149 -34.69 34.02 0.51
CA MET A 149 -35.86 33.21 0.17
C MET A 149 -35.48 31.75 -0.14
N LYS A 150 -36.44 30.84 0.13
CA LYS A 150 -36.33 29.40 -0.14
C LYS A 150 -35.81 29.06 -1.55
N GLN A 151 -36.26 29.77 -2.60
CA GLN A 151 -35.76 29.55 -3.97
C GLN A 151 -34.26 29.88 -4.14
N VAL A 152 -33.76 30.90 -3.44
CA VAL A 152 -32.35 31.32 -3.48
C VAL A 152 -31.50 30.32 -2.72
N PHE A 153 -31.99 29.85 -1.57
CA PHE A 153 -31.37 28.79 -0.77
C PHE A 153 -31.16 27.49 -1.58
N TRP A 154 -32.20 27.00 -2.26
CA TRP A 154 -32.10 25.78 -3.07
C TRP A 154 -31.14 25.91 -4.26
N ARG A 155 -31.14 27.06 -4.94
CA ARG A 155 -30.17 27.33 -6.03
C ARG A 155 -28.73 27.39 -5.51
N GLY A 156 -28.51 28.06 -4.38
CA GLY A 156 -27.20 28.13 -3.73
C GLY A 156 -26.69 26.74 -3.32
N ARG A 157 -27.56 25.92 -2.74
CA ARG A 157 -27.24 24.54 -2.35
C ARG A 157 -26.87 23.65 -3.55
N GLN A 158 -27.64 23.72 -4.65
CA GLN A 158 -27.30 23.00 -5.89
C GLN A 158 -25.96 23.46 -6.46
N TYR A 159 -25.67 24.76 -6.41
CA TYR A 159 -24.40 25.30 -6.91
C TYR A 159 -23.19 24.82 -6.08
N VAL A 160 -23.32 24.77 -4.74
CA VAL A 160 -22.25 24.26 -3.87
C VAL A 160 -22.08 22.74 -4.00
N GLN A 161 -23.17 21.99 -4.21
CA GLN A 161 -23.12 20.54 -4.39
C GLN A 161 -22.75 20.08 -5.81
N GLY A 162 -22.90 20.92 -6.84
CA GLY A 162 -22.59 20.59 -8.24
C GLY A 162 -21.14 20.83 -8.66
N ARG A 163 -20.24 21.18 -7.73
CA ARG A 163 -18.79 21.37 -7.97
C ARG A 163 -17.96 20.09 -7.73
N PHE A 164 -18.61 18.93 -7.74
CA PHE A 164 -17.97 17.60 -7.62
C PHE A 164 -17.91 16.89 -8.97
#